data_AF-A0AB39U4H8-F1
#
_entry.id   AF-A0AB39U4H8-F1
#
_cell.length_a   1.000
_cell.length_b   1.000
_cell.length_c   1.000
_cell.angle_alpha   90.00
_cell.angle_beta   90.00
_cell.angle_gamma   90.00
#
_symmetry.space_group_name_H-M   'P 1'
#
loop_
_entity.id
_entity.type
_entity.pdbx_description
1 polymer ?
#
loop_
_entity_poly.entity_id
_entity_poly.type
_entity_poly.pdbx_seq_one_letter_code
_entity_poly.pdbx_strand_id
1 'polypeptide(L)'
;MADTRTAQEATRNLAPCVLPLMDTEAQEDYASCIDANEHYIALTILMGFIRNPQPIPLTALTDAFNCLNDDDKEQYRFLMDSKFTVTH
;
A
#
# COMPACT_ATOMS: atom_id res chain seq x y z
N MET A 1 -1.28 -17.66 -4.88
CA MET A 1 -2.59 -17.07 -4.55
C MET A 1 -2.36 -16.19 -3.33
N ALA A 2 -2.45 -14.87 -3.47
CA ALA A 2 -2.42 -13.98 -2.31
C ALA A 2 -3.74 -14.19 -1.56
N ASP A 3 -3.67 -14.63 -0.31
CA ASP A 3 -4.86 -14.80 0.52
C ASP A 3 -5.56 -13.45 0.68
N THR A 4 -6.82 -13.33 0.27
CA THR A 4 -7.60 -12.08 0.36
C THR A 4 -7.65 -11.50 1.78
N ARG A 5 -7.49 -12.34 2.81
CA ARG A 5 -7.34 -11.91 4.21
C ARG A 5 -6.08 -11.09 4.45
N THR A 6 -4.97 -11.39 3.78
CA THR A 6 -3.71 -10.66 4.00
C THR A 6 -3.75 -9.30 3.32
N ALA A 7 -4.40 -9.18 2.15
CA ALA A 7 -4.57 -7.89 1.47
C ALA A 7 -5.44 -6.92 2.29
N GLN A 8 -6.54 -7.41 2.90
CA GLN A 8 -7.39 -6.59 3.77
C GLN A 8 -6.62 -6.03 4.97
N GLU A 9 -5.83 -6.86 5.64
CA GLU A 9 -5.03 -6.45 6.79
C GLU A 9 -3.92 -5.46 6.39
N ALA A 10 -3.22 -5.73 5.29
CA ALA A 10 -2.21 -4.83 4.76
C ALA A 10 -2.79 -3.47 4.38
N THR A 11 -3.93 -3.44 3.69
CA THR A 11 -4.63 -2.20 3.33
C THR A 11 -5.03 -1.41 4.57
N ARG A 12 -5.58 -2.09 5.59
CA ARG A 12 -5.96 -1.45 6.86
C ARG A 12 -4.76 -0.84 7.60
N ASN A 13 -3.61 -1.52 7.58
CA ASN A 13 -2.39 -1.05 8.25
C ASN A 13 -1.73 0.12 7.50
N LEU A 14 -1.80 0.11 6.16
CA LEU A 14 -1.15 1.11 5.32
C LEU A 14 -1.99 2.39 5.14
N ALA A 15 -3.32 2.26 5.11
CA ALA A 15 -4.25 3.35 4.86
C ALA A 15 -4.03 4.59 5.77
N PRO A 16 -3.86 4.47 7.10
CA PRO A 16 -3.64 5.64 7.96
C PRO A 16 -2.37 6.43 7.64
N CYS A 17 -1.36 5.79 7.04
CA CYS A 17 -0.09 6.41 6.70
C CYS A 17 -0.11 7.09 5.33
N VAL A 18 -1.02 6.69 4.44
CA VAL A 18 -1.05 7.14 3.05
C VAL A 18 -2.26 8.02 2.75
N LEU A 19 -3.45 7.69 3.27
CA LEU A 19 -4.69 8.46 3.01
C LEU A 19 -4.55 9.96 3.26
N PRO A 20 -3.91 10.44 4.35
CA PRO A 20 -3.77 11.89 4.58
C PRO A 20 -2.93 12.63 3.53
N LEU A 21 -2.19 11.89 2.70
CA LEU A 21 -1.30 12.43 1.66
C LEU A 21 -1.89 12.27 0.25
N MET A 22 -2.99 11.55 0.13
CA MET A 22 -3.72 11.38 -1.12
C MET A 22 -4.61 12.60 -1.38
N ASP A 23 -4.73 13.00 -2.64
CA ASP A 23 -5.74 13.96 -3.07
C ASP A 23 -7.16 13.37 -2.95
N THR A 24 -8.17 14.23 -3.08
CA THR A 24 -9.58 13.84 -2.90
C THR A 24 -10.02 12.77 -3.89
N GLU A 25 -9.61 12.87 -5.16
CA GLU A 25 -9.98 11.90 -6.21
C GLU A 25 -9.42 10.52 -5.88
N ALA A 26 -8.15 10.45 -5.47
CA ALA A 26 -7.54 9.21 -5.05
C ALA A 26 -8.17 8.60 -3.78
N GLN A 27 -8.62 9.44 -2.84
CA GLN A 27 -9.35 8.98 -1.65
C GLN A 27 -10.73 8.42 -2.02
N GLU A 28 -11.42 9.02 -2.99
CA GLU A 28 -12.70 8.52 -3.52
C GLU A 28 -12.54 7.19 -4.26
N ASP A 29 -11.50 7.05 -5.07
CA ASP A 29 -11.15 5.79 -5.75
C ASP A 29 -10.85 4.68 -4.74
N TYR A 30 -10.04 4.99 -3.71
CA TYR A 30 -9.78 4.07 -2.61
C TYR A 30 -11.08 3.65 -1.88
N ALA A 31 -11.94 4.62 -1.52
CA ALA A 31 -13.18 4.35 -0.82
C ALA A 31 -14.11 3.44 -1.65
N SER A 32 -14.22 3.70 -2.95
CA SER A 32 -14.98 2.87 -3.89
C SER A 32 -14.48 1.43 -3.92
N CYS A 33 -13.15 1.22 -3.88
CA CYS A 33 -12.55 -0.12 -3.80
C CYS A 33 -12.88 -0.83 -2.48
N ILE A 34 -12.88 -0.10 -1.35
CA ILE A 34 -13.24 -0.68 -0.05
C ILE A 34 -14.71 -1.09 -0.01
N ASP A 35 -15.62 -0.26 -0.53
CA ASP A 35 -17.06 -0.55 -0.59
C ASP A 35 -17.36 -1.76 -1.50
N ALA A 36 -16.58 -1.93 -2.57
CA ALA A 36 -16.65 -3.09 -3.46
C ALA A 36 -15.96 -4.35 -2.91
N ASN A 37 -15.35 -4.30 -1.71
CA ASN A 37 -14.55 -5.37 -1.11
C ASN A 37 -13.32 -5.76 -1.97
N GLU A 38 -12.81 -4.82 -2.76
CA GLU A 38 -11.66 -4.96 -3.66
C GLU A 38 -10.36 -4.55 -2.94
N HIS A 39 -10.06 -5.20 -1.81
CA HIS A 39 -8.93 -4.82 -0.95
C HIS A 39 -7.57 -4.89 -1.63
N TYR A 40 -7.40 -5.75 -2.64
CA TYR A 40 -6.17 -5.82 -3.43
C TYR A 40 -5.97 -4.55 -4.26
N ILE A 41 -7.03 -4.08 -4.93
CA ILE A 41 -6.97 -2.85 -5.74
C ILE A 41 -6.80 -1.63 -4.83
N ALA A 42 -7.49 -1.61 -3.69
CA ALA A 42 -7.28 -0.59 -2.67
C ALA A 42 -5.81 -0.55 -2.20
N LEU A 43 -5.16 -1.71 -2.04
CA LEU A 43 -3.75 -1.81 -1.65
C LEU A 43 -2.82 -1.23 -2.72
N THR A 44 -3.04 -1.55 -4.00
CA THR A 44 -2.21 -1.03 -5.10
C THR A 44 -2.35 0.48 -5.25
N ILE A 45 -3.55 1.03 -5.03
CA ILE A 45 -3.76 2.48 -4.95
C ILE A 45 -2.89 3.08 -3.84
N LEU A 46 -2.98 2.56 -2.61
CA LEU A 46 -2.16 3.07 -1.49
C LEU A 46 -0.65 2.99 -1.81
N MET A 47 -0.19 1.85 -2.31
CA MET A 47 1.20 1.63 -2.74
C MET A 47 1.66 2.66 -3.81
N GLY A 48 0.78 2.99 -4.76
CA GLY A 48 1.04 3.99 -5.81
C GLY A 48 1.26 5.41 -5.31
N PHE A 49 0.73 5.74 -4.13
CA PHE A 49 0.86 7.06 -3.51
C PHE A 49 2.04 7.19 -2.53
N ILE A 50 2.75 6.10 -2.24
CA ILE A 50 3.94 6.14 -1.39
C ILE A 50 5.05 6.93 -2.09
N ARG A 51 5.63 7.91 -1.37
CA ARG A 51 6.76 8.74 -1.85
C ARG A 51 7.89 8.75 -0.83
N ASN A 52 9.11 9.05 -1.27
CA ASN A 52 10.26 9.25 -0.38
C ASN A 52 10.49 10.77 -0.19
N PRO A 53 10.68 11.29 1.04
CA PRO A 53 10.57 10.60 2.33
C PRO A 53 9.15 10.60 2.89
N GLN A 54 8.64 9.44 3.30
CA GLN A 54 7.37 9.30 4.01
C GLN A 54 7.54 8.34 5.20
N PRO A 55 7.10 8.72 6.41
CA PRO A 55 7.28 7.91 7.61
C PRO A 55 6.25 6.76 7.66
N ILE A 56 6.46 5.73 6.86
CA ILE A 56 5.66 4.50 6.88
C ILE A 56 6.43 3.42 7.69
N PRO A 57 5.78 2.71 8.62
CA PRO A 57 6.40 1.58 9.29
C PRO A 57 6.87 0.53 8.28
N LEU A 58 8.13 0.11 8.37
CA LEU A 58 8.70 -0.88 7.45
C LEU A 58 7.92 -2.20 7.46
N THR A 59 7.35 -2.58 8.61
CA THR A 59 6.48 -3.76 8.75
C THR A 59 5.23 -3.63 7.87
N ALA A 60 4.52 -2.50 7.95
CA ALA A 60 3.33 -2.25 7.14
C ALA A 60 3.65 -2.23 5.64
N LEU A 61 4.80 -1.65 5.26
CA LEU A 61 5.27 -1.63 3.87
C LEU A 61 5.62 -3.05 3.38
N THR A 62 6.29 -3.84 4.22
CA THR A 62 6.70 -5.22 3.90
C THR A 62 5.50 -6.15 3.76
N ASP A 63 4.53 -6.02 4.66
CA ASP A 63 3.29 -6.79 4.62
C ASP A 63 2.48 -6.44 3.36
N ALA A 64 2.35 -5.15 3.03
CA ALA A 64 1.72 -4.68 1.80
C ALA A 64 2.41 -5.25 0.55
N PHE A 65 3.73 -5.13 0.47
CA PHE A 65 4.50 -5.65 -0.66
C PHE A 65 4.39 -7.16 -0.81
N ASN A 66 4.39 -7.92 0.29
CA ASN A 66 4.27 -9.38 0.25
C ASN A 66 2.91 -9.84 -0.27
N CYS A 67 1.85 -9.04 -0.06
CA CYS A 67 0.50 -9.32 -0.56
C CYS A 67 0.34 -9.10 -2.06
N LEU A 68 1.26 -8.40 -2.71
CA LEU A 68 1.22 -8.17 -4.15
C LEU A 68 1.59 -9.44 -4.95
N ASN A 69 1.02 -9.54 -6.15
CA ASN A 69 1.47 -10.50 -7.15
C ASN A 69 2.89 -10.14 -7.65
N ASP A 70 3.52 -11.05 -8.40
CA ASP A 70 4.92 -10.85 -8.82
C ASP A 70 5.08 -9.67 -9.79
N ASP A 71 4.11 -9.42 -10.66
CA ASP A 71 4.12 -8.31 -11.61
C ASP A 71 4.05 -6.94 -10.89
N ASP A 72 3.16 -6.82 -9.91
CA ASP A 72 2.99 -5.62 -9.09
C ASP A 72 4.20 -5.45 -8.15
N LYS A 73 4.75 -6.54 -7.59
CA LYS A 73 5.99 -6.50 -6.82
C LYS A 73 7.14 -5.90 -7.61
N GLU A 74 7.27 -6.22 -8.90
CA GLU A 74 8.31 -5.64 -9.75
C GLU A 74 8.13 -4.12 -9.86
N GLN A 75 6.90 -3.64 -10.05
CA GLN A 75 6.59 -2.21 -10.12
C GLN A 75 6.97 -1.47 -8.84
N TYR A 76 6.70 -2.05 -7.67
CA TYR A 76 6.93 -1.40 -6.37
C TYR A 76 8.24 -1.79 -5.69
N ARG A 77 9.10 -2.57 -6.34
CA ARG A 77 10.37 -3.04 -5.77
C ARG A 77 11.27 -1.89 -5.32
N PHE A 78 11.18 -0.73 -5.97
CA PHE A 78 11.93 0.46 -5.60
C PHE A 78 11.59 0.97 -4.18
N LEU A 79 10.40 0.67 -3.65
CA LEU A 79 9.99 1.01 -2.29
C LEU A 79 10.76 0.20 -1.23
N MET A 80 11.26 -0.98 -1.61
CA MET A 80 12.05 -1.86 -0.75
C MET A 80 13.56 -1.64 -0.87
N ASP A 81 13.99 -0.80 -1.81
CA ASP A 81 15.40 -0.50 -1.97
C ASP A 81 15.86 0.43 -0.82
N SER A 82 17.07 0.21 -0.30
CA SER A 82 17.54 0.72 1.01
C SER A 82 17.71 2.25 1.11
N LYS A 83 17.21 2.99 0.12
CA LYS A 83 17.17 4.46 0.07
C LYS A 83 15.89 5.05 0.66
N PHE A 84 14.87 4.24 0.95
CA PHE A 84 13.78 4.65 1.83
C PHE A 84 14.34 4.73 3.25
N THR A 85 14.40 5.94 3.80
CA THR A 85 15.02 6.23 5.10
C THR A 85 14.30 5.42 6.18
N VAL A 86 14.87 4.28 6.54
CA VAL A 86 14.43 3.45 7.67
C VAL A 86 14.72 4.25 8.92
N THR A 87 13.72 4.93 9.47
CA THR A 87 13.82 5.43 10.84
C THR A 87 13.75 4.22 11.77
N HIS A 88 14.92 3.86 12.32
CA HIS A 88 15.10 2.85 13.36
C HIS A 88 14.36 3.21 14.66
#